data_AF-A0A060YPW0-F1
#
_entry.id   AF-A0A060YPW0-F1
#
_cell.length_a   1.000
_cell.length_b   1.000
_cell.length_c   1.000
_cell.angle_alpha   90.00
_cell.angle_beta   90.00
_cell.angle_gamma   90.00
#
_symmetry.space_group_name_H-M   'P 1'
#
loop_
_entity.id
_entity.type
_entity.pdbx_description
1 polymer ?
#
loop_
_entity_poly.entity_id
_entity_poly.type
_entity_poly.pdbx_seq_one_letter_code
_entity_poly.pdbx_strand_id
1 'polypeptide(L)'
;MYQCLPGFQSVLHHVMRSNNMVFANDENLKTLTTRILFLHAEDDNVVPFYMSQKLHQIALQARRQRYAEDQVHMVSYSGSLGYSHNYIYLDPNLASVVG
;
A
#
# COMPACT_ATOMS: atom_id res chain seq x y z
N MET A 1 16.08 -3.05 12.61
CA MET A 1 17.34 -3.52 13.20
C MET A 1 18.58 -3.05 12.42
N TYR A 2 18.61 -3.05 11.08
CA TYR A 2 19.81 -2.67 10.29
C TYR A 2 19.87 -1.21 9.81
N GLN A 3 18.80 -0.42 9.97
CA GLN A 3 18.75 0.98 9.53
C GLN A 3 19.80 1.88 10.19
N CYS A 4 20.32 1.50 11.36
CA CYS A 4 21.32 2.26 12.11
C CYS A 4 22.76 2.03 11.61
N LEU A 5 23.00 1.08 10.70
CA LEU A 5 24.34 0.80 10.20
C LEU A 5 24.81 1.92 9.25
N PRO A 6 26.04 2.43 9.39
CA PRO A 6 26.60 3.40 8.45
C PRO A 6 26.57 2.86 7.02
N GLY A 7 26.09 3.68 6.09
CA GLY A 7 26.03 3.32 4.67
C GLY A 7 24.91 2.33 4.30
N PHE A 8 24.06 1.88 5.24
CA PHE A 8 22.96 0.97 4.93
C PHE A 8 22.07 1.48 3.80
N GLN A 9 21.65 2.75 3.87
CA GLN A 9 20.82 3.38 2.83
C GLN A 9 21.54 3.43 1.48
N SER A 10 22.84 3.73 1.47
CA SER A 10 23.64 3.78 0.24
C SER A 10 23.77 2.41 -0.41
N VAL A 11 24.05 1.37 0.38
CA VAL A 11 24.11 -0.02 -0.10
C VAL A 11 22.75 -0.47 -0.62
N LEU A 12 21.68 -0.23 0.13
CA LEU A 12 20.32 -0.57 -0.27
C LEU A 12 19.93 0.10 -1.59
N HIS A 13 20.14 1.41 -1.69
CA HIS A 13 19.87 2.17 -2.91
C HIS A 13 20.72 1.70 -4.09
N HIS A 14 22.00 1.39 -3.85
CA HIS A 14 22.87 0.81 -4.87
C HIS A 14 22.34 -0.53 -5.37
N VAL A 15 22.00 -1.45 -4.47
CA VAL A 15 21.45 -2.77 -4.84
C VAL A 15 20.14 -2.62 -5.61
N MET A 16 19.21 -1.77 -5.14
CA MET A 16 17.96 -1.52 -5.85
C MET A 16 18.20 -1.00 -7.27
N ARG A 17 19.10 -0.02 -7.42
CA ARG A 17 19.41 0.57 -8.72
C ARG A 17 20.12 -0.41 -9.65
N SER A 18 21.10 -1.16 -9.15
CA SER A 18 21.87 -2.14 -9.92
C SER A 18 21.01 -3.34 -10.36
N ASN A 19 19.89 -3.60 -9.69
CA ASN A 19 18.92 -4.63 -10.07
C ASN A 19 17.68 -4.04 -10.78
N ASN A 20 17.74 -2.78 -11.23
CA ASN A 20 16.65 -2.10 -11.93
C ASN A 20 15.30 -2.17 -11.21
N MET A 21 15.30 -2.15 -9.87
CA MET A 21 14.08 -2.15 -9.08
C MET A 21 13.38 -0.79 -9.21
N VAL A 22 12.13 -0.81 -9.67
CA VAL A 22 11.29 0.39 -9.85
C VAL A 22 10.00 0.22 -9.06
N PHE A 23 9.71 1.17 -8.18
CA PHE A 23 8.49 1.22 -7.35
C PHE A 23 7.54 2.33 -7.83
N ALA A 24 7.07 2.24 -9.06
CA ALA A 24 6.23 3.27 -9.71
C ALA A 24 4.72 3.05 -9.47
N ASN A 25 4.33 2.68 -8.25
CA ASN A 25 2.92 2.38 -7.95
C ASN A 25 2.00 3.59 -8.18
N ASP A 26 2.48 4.79 -7.88
CA ASP A 26 1.78 6.05 -8.13
C ASP A 26 1.49 6.30 -9.62
N GLU A 27 2.44 6.06 -10.51
CA GLU A 27 2.22 6.17 -11.96
C GLU A 27 1.37 5.01 -12.50
N ASN A 28 1.62 3.79 -12.05
CA ASN A 28 0.88 2.61 -12.50
C ASN A 28 -0.61 2.70 -12.14
N LEU A 29 -0.95 3.20 -10.95
CA LEU A 29 -2.35 3.38 -10.54
C LEU A 29 -3.14 4.36 -11.41
N LYS A 30 -2.47 5.29 -12.10
CA LYS A 30 -3.13 6.22 -13.04
C LYS A 30 -3.59 5.54 -14.32
N THR A 31 -2.95 4.44 -14.71
CA THR A 31 -3.22 3.76 -15.98
C THR A 31 -4.10 2.54 -15.82
N LEU A 32 -4.03 1.86 -14.67
CA LEU A 32 -4.83 0.67 -14.36
C LEU A 32 -6.33 0.89 -14.57
N THR A 33 -7.01 -0.14 -15.07
CA THR A 33 -8.46 -0.16 -15.35
C THR A 33 -9.22 -1.22 -14.54
N THR A 34 -8.54 -2.10 -13.81
CA THR A 34 -9.15 -3.15 -12.98
C THR A 34 -9.75 -2.58 -11.67
N ARG A 35 -10.67 -3.30 -11.01
CA ARG A 35 -11.08 -2.93 -9.64
C ARG A 35 -9.88 -3.07 -8.69
N ILE A 36 -9.75 -2.15 -7.72
CA ILE A 36 -8.63 -2.10 -6.78
C ILE A 36 -9.18 -2.02 -5.36
N LEU A 37 -8.70 -2.92 -4.50
CA LEU A 37 -8.98 -2.93 -3.08
C LEU A 37 -7.67 -2.72 -2.32
N PHE A 38 -7.60 -1.66 -1.52
CA PHE A 38 -6.51 -1.39 -0.60
C PHE A 38 -6.89 -1.91 0.80
N LEU A 39 -6.02 -2.73 1.40
CA LEU A 39 -6.15 -3.18 2.79
C LEU A 39 -4.92 -2.68 3.55
N HIS A 40 -5.10 -1.91 4.63
CA HIS A 40 -3.95 -1.43 5.42
C HIS A 40 -4.31 -1.29 6.90
N ALA A 41 -3.39 -1.68 7.77
CA ALA A 41 -3.55 -1.54 9.21
C ALA A 41 -2.98 -0.22 9.72
N GLU A 42 -3.76 0.52 10.50
CA GLU A 42 -3.35 1.83 11.02
C GLU A 42 -2.14 1.74 11.97
N ASP A 43 -1.91 0.57 12.57
CA ASP A 43 -0.77 0.25 13.45
C ASP A 43 0.42 -0.41 12.73
N ASP A 44 0.48 -0.33 11.39
CA ASP A 44 1.65 -0.78 10.62
C ASP A 44 2.88 0.12 10.90
N ASN A 45 3.86 -0.46 11.58
CA ASN A 45 5.11 0.20 11.95
C ASN A 45 6.26 -0.04 10.94
N VAL A 46 6.02 -0.82 9.89
CA VAL A 46 6.98 -1.09 8.81
C VAL A 46 6.68 -0.18 7.62
N VAL A 47 5.41 -0.11 7.21
CA VAL A 47 4.92 0.74 6.12
C VAL A 47 3.85 1.69 6.66
N PRO A 48 4.16 3.00 6.77
CA PRO A 48 3.22 3.96 7.35
C PRO A 48 1.87 4.01 6.63
N PHE A 49 0.78 4.00 7.40
CA PHE A 49 -0.61 4.02 6.90
C PHE A 49 -0.89 5.12 5.87
N TYR A 50 -0.30 6.31 6.04
CA TYR A 50 -0.49 7.43 5.12
C TYR A 50 -0.05 7.12 3.68
N MET A 51 0.89 6.18 3.48
CA MET A 51 1.34 5.78 2.14
C MET A 51 0.23 5.08 1.38
N SER A 52 -0.54 4.19 2.04
CA SER A 52 -1.73 3.57 1.43
C SER A 52 -2.81 4.60 1.16
N GLN A 53 -3.04 5.54 2.09
CA GLN A 53 -4.00 6.64 1.88
C GLN A 53 -3.65 7.47 0.64
N LYS A 54 -2.36 7.79 0.45
CA LYS A 54 -1.87 8.52 -0.73
C LYS A 54 -2.11 7.73 -2.03
N LEU A 55 -1.79 6.44 -2.06
CA LEU A 55 -2.02 5.59 -3.23
C LEU A 55 -3.51 5.44 -3.56
N HIS A 56 -4.36 5.27 -2.54
CA HIS A 56 -5.80 5.24 -2.69
C HIS A 56 -6.33 6.55 -3.30
N GLN A 57 -5.86 7.72 -2.83
CA GLN A 57 -6.24 9.01 -3.39
C GLN A 57 -5.83 9.16 -4.86
N ILE A 58 -4.61 8.74 -5.22
CA ILE A 58 -4.12 8.76 -6.61
C ILE A 58 -5.02 7.88 -7.49
N ALA A 59 -5.32 6.66 -7.05
CA ALA A 59 -6.20 5.75 -7.77
C ALA A 59 -7.61 6.33 -7.94
N LEU A 60 -8.20 6.88 -6.88
CA LEU A 60 -9.53 7.48 -6.90
C LEU A 60 -9.60 8.67 -7.87
N GLN A 61 -8.58 9.54 -7.86
CA GLN A 61 -8.50 10.68 -8.79
C GLN A 61 -8.38 10.23 -10.24
N ALA A 62 -7.57 9.20 -10.51
CA ALA A 62 -7.45 8.63 -11.86
C ALA A 62 -8.78 8.03 -12.35
N ARG A 63 -9.56 7.41 -11.46
CA ARG A 63 -10.87 6.82 -11.80
C ARG A 63 -12.00 7.81 -11.97
N ARG A 64 -11.96 8.93 -11.24
CA ARG A 64 -12.92 10.02 -11.41
C ARG A 64 -12.99 10.53 -12.84
N GLN A 65 -11.86 10.58 -13.54
CA GLN A 65 -11.82 10.98 -14.96
C GLN A 65 -12.61 10.04 -15.88
N ARG A 66 -12.93 8.82 -15.41
CA ARG A 66 -13.65 7.78 -16.14
C ARG A 66 -14.99 7.41 -15.49
N TYR A 67 -15.47 8.19 -14.52
CA TYR A 67 -16.71 7.91 -13.76
C TYR A 67 -16.76 6.50 -13.16
N ALA A 68 -15.63 6.03 -12.64
CA ALA A 68 -15.43 4.67 -12.14
C ALA A 68 -14.86 4.62 -10.71
N GLU A 69 -15.16 5.64 -9.89
CA GLU A 69 -14.69 5.73 -8.51
C GLU A 69 -15.14 4.55 -7.64
N ASP A 70 -16.30 3.96 -7.95
CA ASP A 70 -16.83 2.76 -7.30
C ASP A 70 -15.95 1.52 -7.48
N GLN A 71 -14.93 1.57 -8.32
CA GLN A 71 -14.00 0.47 -8.56
C GLN A 71 -12.76 0.54 -7.65
N VAL A 72 -12.63 1.59 -6.84
CA VAL A 72 -11.50 1.79 -5.93
C VAL A 72 -12.03 1.86 -4.50
N HIS A 73 -11.62 0.89 -3.68
CA HIS A 73 -12.01 0.81 -2.28
C HIS A 73 -10.79 0.73 -1.39
N MET A 74 -10.91 1.26 -0.17
CA MET A 74 -9.93 1.11 0.87
C MET A 74 -10.61 0.66 2.16
N VAL A 75 -10.08 -0.39 2.77
CA VAL A 75 -10.44 -0.83 4.12
C VAL A 75 -9.25 -0.56 5.03
N SER A 76 -9.49 0.32 5.99
CA SER A 76 -8.54 0.66 7.04
C SER A 76 -8.84 -0.19 8.27
N TYR A 77 -7.85 -0.96 8.71
CA TYR A 77 -7.96 -1.75 9.93
C TYR A 77 -7.52 -0.89 11.11
N SER A 78 -8.44 -0.64 12.06
CA SER A 78 -8.14 0.14 13.25
C SER A 78 -6.93 -0.43 13.98
N GLY A 79 -6.02 0.44 14.42
CA GLY A 79 -4.83 0.01 15.16
C GLY A 79 -5.13 -0.71 16.48
N SER A 80 -6.35 -0.55 17.01
CA SER A 80 -6.82 -1.30 18.19
C SER A 80 -6.98 -2.81 17.95
N LEU A 81 -7.04 -3.24 16.68
CA LEU A 81 -7.14 -4.66 16.31
C LEU A 81 -5.77 -5.37 16.36
N GLY A 82 -4.67 -4.62 16.36
CA GLY A 82 -3.32 -5.17 16.54
C GLY A 82 -2.79 -5.97 15.35
N TYR A 83 -3.33 -5.76 14.14
CA TYR A 83 -2.91 -6.52 12.96
C TYR A 83 -1.52 -6.14 12.45
N SER A 84 -1.06 -4.91 12.73
CA SER A 84 0.25 -4.42 12.32
C SER A 84 0.57 -4.71 10.84
N HIS A 85 1.83 -4.91 10.48
CA HIS A 85 2.24 -5.10 9.08
C HIS A 85 1.77 -6.42 8.46
N ASN A 86 1.63 -7.48 9.26
CA ASN A 86 1.57 -8.84 8.73
C ASN A 86 0.25 -9.58 8.98
N TYR A 87 -0.61 -9.12 9.89
CA TYR A 87 -1.66 -9.98 10.45
C TYR A 87 -3.09 -9.66 9.98
N ILE A 88 -3.27 -8.85 8.94
CA ILE A 88 -4.60 -8.59 8.35
C ILE A 88 -5.31 -9.89 7.93
N TYR A 89 -4.55 -10.92 7.51
CA TYR A 89 -5.11 -12.23 7.15
C TYR A 89 -5.83 -12.96 8.30
N LEU A 90 -5.65 -12.51 9.54
CA LEU A 90 -6.33 -13.05 10.73
C LEU A 90 -7.71 -12.43 10.95
N ASP A 91 -8.11 -11.41 10.16
CA ASP A 91 -9.45 -10.83 10.27
C ASP A 91 -10.52 -11.88 9.96
N PRO A 92 -11.39 -12.23 10.93
CA PRO A 92 -12.44 -13.22 10.72
C PRO A 92 -13.42 -12.82 9.62
N ASN A 93 -13.53 -11.51 9.32
CA ASN A 93 -14.40 -10.99 8.27
C ASN A 93 -13.68 -10.75 6.95
N LEU A 94 -12.38 -11.08 6.82
CA LEU A 94 -11.60 -10.78 5.62
C LEU A 94 -12.26 -11.34 4.35
N ALA A 95 -12.84 -12.55 4.43
CA ALA A 95 -13.53 -13.20 3.32
C ALA A 95 -14.69 -12.34 2.76
N SER A 96 -15.41 -11.63 3.62
CA SER A 96 -16.49 -10.72 3.20
C SER A 96 -15.99 -9.42 2.56
N VAL A 97 -14.73 -9.06 2.82
CA VAL A 97 -14.09 -7.84 2.28
C VAL A 97 -13.47 -8.10 0.91
N VAL A 98 -12.92 -9.29 0.69
CA VAL A 98 -12.22 -9.66 -0.56
C VAL A 98 -13.10 -10.42 -1.58
N GLY A 99 -14.25 -10.93 -1.14
CA GLY A 99 -15.14 -11.83 -1.90
C GLY A 99 -16.33 -11.17 -2.57
#